data_AF-A0A0F9LA75-F1
#
_entry.id   AF-A0A0F9LA75-F1
#
_cell.length_a   1.000
_cell.length_b   1.000
_cell.length_c   1.000
_cell.angle_alpha   90.00
_cell.angle_beta   90.00
_cell.angle_gamma   90.00
#
_symmetry.space_group_name_H-M   'P 1'
#
loop_
_entity.id
_entity.type
_entity.pdbx_description
1 polymer ?
#
loop_
_entity_poly.entity_id
_entity_poly.type
_entity_poly.pdbx_seq_one_letter_code
_entity_poly.pdbx_strand_id
1 'polypeptide(L)'
;MDNDDKLAKHVELVQGVINRMASNSFLLKGWSVTLVVGLFALAASGGNWAYSVLGLLPSLSFWWLDAYYLQQERLFRKLHDAVRRGELESDLYGMNTAKYAAYVPDLLSTAFSK
;
A
#
# COMPACT_ATOMS: atom_id res chain seq x y z
N MET A 1 -26.81 7.68 -19.11
CA MET A 1 -26.14 6.89 -18.05
C MET A 1 -26.75 7.33 -16.75
N ASP A 2 -27.44 6.41 -16.08
CA ASP A 2 -28.22 6.68 -14.89
C ASP A 2 -27.30 7.09 -13.72
N ASN A 3 -27.85 7.70 -12.68
CA ASN A 3 -27.06 8.10 -11.51
C ASN A 3 -26.44 6.87 -10.81
N ASP A 4 -27.17 5.76 -10.80
CA ASP A 4 -26.74 4.50 -10.21
C ASP A 4 -25.58 3.86 -11.01
N ASP A 5 -25.58 3.99 -12.35
CA ASP A 5 -24.49 3.53 -13.20
C ASP A 5 -23.18 4.29 -12.91
N LYS A 6 -23.27 5.60 -12.69
CA LYS A 6 -22.12 6.46 -12.37
C LYS A 6 -21.54 6.10 -11.01
N LEU A 7 -22.40 5.86 -10.03
CA LEU A 7 -22.01 5.43 -8.70
C LEU A 7 -21.32 4.07 -8.73
N ALA A 8 -21.92 3.09 -9.40
CA ALA A 8 -21.36 1.76 -9.57
C ALA A 8 -19.98 1.82 -10.23
N LYS A 9 -19.82 2.66 -11.26
CA LYS A 9 -18.53 2.86 -11.93
C LYS A 9 -17.49 3.49 -11.02
N HIS A 10 -17.87 4.46 -10.20
CA HIS A 10 -16.94 5.09 -9.26
C HIS A 10 -16.42 4.06 -8.24
N VAL A 11 -17.34 3.27 -7.66
CA VAL A 11 -17.01 2.18 -6.74
C VAL A 11 -16.03 1.20 -7.38
N GLU A 12 -16.27 0.80 -8.63
CA GLU A 12 -15.38 -0.09 -9.39
C GLU A 12 -13.99 0.53 -9.58
N LEU A 13 -13.91 1.82 -9.91
CA LEU A 13 -12.62 2.52 -10.08
C LEU A 13 -11.82 2.55 -8.76
N VAL A 14 -12.45 2.90 -7.65
CA VAL A 14 -11.79 2.94 -6.33
C VAL A 14 -11.36 1.53 -5.91
N GLN A 15 -12.21 0.52 -6.11
CA GLN A 15 -11.86 -0.88 -5.86
C GLN A 15 -10.68 -1.33 -6.72
N GLY A 16 -10.59 -0.88 -7.97
CA GLY A 16 -9.45 -1.11 -8.85
C GLY A 16 -8.15 -0.56 -8.25
N VAL A 17 -8.17 0.63 -7.65
CA VAL A 17 -7.01 1.21 -6.96
C VAL A 17 -6.63 0.40 -5.72
N ILE A 18 -7.60 0.01 -4.89
CA ILE A 18 -7.38 -0.84 -3.71
C ILE A 18 -6.69 -2.15 -4.09
N ASN A 19 -7.16 -2.82 -5.15
CA ASN A 19 -6.57 -4.06 -5.64
C ASN A 19 -5.11 -3.88 -6.09
N ARG A 20 -4.78 -2.73 -6.71
CA ARG A 20 -3.40 -2.40 -7.10
C ARG A 20 -2.50 -2.18 -5.89
N MET A 21 -2.99 -1.50 -4.84
CA MET A 21 -2.22 -1.33 -3.59
C MET A 21 -1.95 -2.68 -2.91
N ALA A 22 -2.96 -3.55 -2.82
CA ALA A 22 -2.83 -4.89 -2.27
C ALA A 22 -1.83 -5.76 -3.07
N SER A 23 -1.91 -5.71 -4.40
CA SER A 23 -0.98 -6.42 -5.29
C SER A 23 0.46 -5.94 -5.12
N ASN A 24 0.69 -4.62 -5.08
CA ASN A 24 2.02 -4.06 -4.87
C ASN A 24 2.60 -4.43 -3.49
N SER A 25 1.81 -4.37 -2.41
CA SER A 25 2.24 -4.84 -1.08
C SER A 25 2.61 -6.32 -1.10
N PHE A 26 1.80 -7.16 -1.77
CA PHE A 26 2.09 -8.59 -1.89
C PHE A 26 3.39 -8.86 -2.65
N LEU A 27 3.63 -8.17 -3.77
CA LEU A 27 4.86 -8.30 -4.55
C LEU A 27 6.10 -7.89 -3.74
N LEU A 28 6.02 -6.81 -2.96
CA LEU A 28 7.11 -6.39 -2.08
C LEU A 28 7.45 -7.44 -1.03
N LYS A 29 6.45 -8.09 -0.44
CA LYS A 29 6.68 -9.22 0.47
C LYS A 29 7.38 -10.37 -0.23
N GLY A 30 6.98 -10.70 -1.46
CA GLY A 30 7.67 -11.70 -2.28
C GLY A 30 9.15 -11.37 -2.52
N TRP A 31 9.44 -10.15 -2.97
CA TRP A 31 10.80 -9.69 -3.21
C TRP A 31 11.66 -9.62 -1.94
N SER A 32 11.05 -9.32 -0.79
CA SER A 32 11.75 -9.33 0.50
C SER A 32 12.33 -10.70 0.83
N VAL A 33 11.55 -11.78 0.62
CA VAL A 33 12.01 -13.16 0.85
C VAL A 33 13.16 -13.50 -0.11
N THR A 34 13.03 -13.16 -1.39
CA THR A 34 14.08 -13.40 -2.39
C THR A 34 15.39 -12.71 -2.02
N LEU A 35 15.35 -11.44 -1.61
CA LEU A 35 16.56 -10.71 -1.22
C LEU A 35 17.17 -11.27 0.07
N VAL A 36 16.35 -11.59 1.07
CA VAL A 36 16.84 -12.21 2.32
C VAL A 36 17.55 -13.53 2.02
N VAL A 37 16.94 -14.42 1.24
CA VAL A 37 17.55 -15.70 0.84
C VAL A 37 18.85 -15.48 0.06
N GLY A 38 18.87 -14.56 -0.90
CA GLY A 38 20.06 -14.24 -1.69
C GLY A 38 21.22 -13.71 -0.82
N LEU A 39 20.92 -12.85 0.15
CA LEU A 39 21.90 -12.32 1.10
C LEU A 39 22.44 -13.40 2.05
N PHE A 40 21.58 -14.30 2.55
CA PHE A 40 22.03 -15.44 3.35
C PHE A 40 22.94 -16.37 2.55
N ALA A 41 22.60 -16.66 1.29
CA ALA A 41 23.44 -17.47 0.41
C ALA A 41 24.82 -16.81 0.16
N LEU A 42 24.86 -15.50 -0.05
CA LEU A 42 26.10 -14.73 -0.21
C LEU A 42 26.94 -14.67 1.08
N ALA A 43 26.29 -14.54 2.24
CA ALA A 43 26.97 -14.54 3.53
C ALA A 43 27.63 -15.90 3.82
N ALA A 44 26.93 -17.00 3.49
CA ALA A 44 27.44 -18.36 3.63
C ALA A 44 28.66 -18.65 2.73
N SER A 45 28.84 -17.94 1.62
CA SER A 45 29.97 -18.12 0.70
C SER A 45 31.26 -17.38 1.11
N GLY A 46 31.40 -16.97 2.37
CA GLY A 46 32.58 -16.27 2.89
C GLY A 46 32.48 -14.74 2.87
N GLY A 47 31.26 -14.21 2.91
CA GLY A 47 31.00 -12.77 2.86
C GLY A 47 31.51 -11.99 4.08
N ASN A 48 32.16 -10.86 3.84
CA ASN A 48 32.54 -9.86 4.85
C ASN A 48 31.28 -9.27 5.54
N TRP A 49 31.40 -8.80 6.79
CA TRP A 49 30.30 -8.18 7.58
C TRP A 49 29.59 -7.02 6.86
N ALA A 50 30.27 -6.39 5.89
CA ALA A 50 29.73 -5.36 5.02
C ALA A 50 28.48 -5.81 4.22
N TYR A 51 28.35 -7.10 3.90
CA TYR A 51 27.16 -7.63 3.21
C TYR A 51 25.93 -7.68 4.10
N SER A 52 26.10 -7.85 5.42
CA SER A 52 24.99 -7.78 6.38
C SER A 52 24.41 -6.36 6.45
N VAL A 53 25.26 -5.33 6.37
CA VAL A 53 24.81 -3.92 6.32
C VAL A 53 24.10 -3.62 4.99
N LEU A 54 24.61 -4.15 3.88
CA LEU A 54 23.94 -4.04 2.58
C LEU A 54 22.55 -4.70 2.57
N GLY A 55 22.31 -5.72 3.40
CA GLY A 55 21.01 -6.35 3.56
C GLY A 55 19.97 -5.55 4.35
N LEU A 56 20.42 -4.61 5.18
CA LEU A 56 19.53 -3.75 5.97
C LEU A 56 18.82 -2.72 5.11
N LEU A 57 19.49 -2.18 4.09
CA LEU A 57 18.91 -1.20 3.17
C LEU A 57 17.63 -1.70 2.45
N PRO A 58 17.64 -2.84 1.75
CA PRO A 58 16.45 -3.37 1.11
C PRO A 58 15.39 -3.83 2.12
N SER A 59 15.81 -4.36 3.28
CA SER A 59 14.88 -4.77 4.34
C SER A 59 14.08 -3.58 4.89
N LEU A 60 14.76 -2.47 5.21
CA LEU A 60 14.11 -1.24 5.66
C LEU A 60 13.26 -0.61 4.55
N SER A 61 13.76 -0.62 3.31
CA SER A 61 13.02 -0.08 2.15
C SER A 61 11.72 -0.84 1.89
N PHE A 62 11.75 -2.17 1.97
CA PHE A 62 10.57 -3.01 1.78
C PHE A 62 9.58 -2.88 2.94
N TRP A 63 10.07 -2.78 4.17
CA TRP A 63 9.21 -2.54 5.32
C TRP A 63 8.49 -1.19 5.21
N TRP A 64 9.21 -0.14 4.83
CA TRP A 64 8.63 1.19 4.61
C TRP A 64 7.62 1.23 3.47
N LEU A 65 7.98 0.64 2.32
CA LEU A 65 7.10 0.59 1.15
C LEU A 65 5.83 -0.21 1.44
N ASP A 66 5.95 -1.33 2.13
CA ASP A 66 4.78 -2.11 2.52
C ASP A 66 3.84 -1.33 3.46
N ALA A 67 4.39 -0.61 4.45
CA ALA A 67 3.62 0.27 5.32
C ALA A 67 2.91 1.38 4.54
N TYR A 68 3.60 1.94 3.53
CA TYR A 68 3.03 2.94 2.62
C TYR A 68 1.85 2.39 1.83
N TYR A 69 1.99 1.22 1.21
CA TYR A 69 0.88 0.60 0.47
C TYR A 69 -0.30 0.25 1.37
N LEU A 70 -0.05 -0.18 2.61
CA LEU A 70 -1.10 -0.44 3.59
C LEU A 70 -1.83 0.84 4.02
N GLN A 71 -1.10 1.95 4.21
CA GLN A 71 -1.70 3.24 4.52
C GLN A 71 -2.59 3.72 3.38
N GLN A 72 -2.09 3.65 2.15
CA GLN A 72 -2.86 4.03 0.95
C GLN A 72 -4.11 3.16 0.81
N GLU A 73 -4.00 1.85 1.02
CA GLU A 73 -5.16 0.95 1.02
C GLU A 73 -6.23 1.39 2.02
N ARG A 74 -5.85 1.73 3.26
CA ARG A 74 -6.78 2.21 4.29
C ARG A 74 -7.47 3.52 3.87
N LEU A 75 -6.73 4.46 3.28
CA LEU A 75 -7.28 5.71 2.75
C LEU A 75 -8.30 5.46 1.64
N PHE A 76 -7.97 4.60 0.68
CA PHE A 76 -8.88 4.26 -0.42
C PHE A 76 -10.09 3.44 0.05
N ARG A 77 -9.96 2.60 1.08
CA ARG A 77 -11.12 1.94 1.71
C ARG A 77 -12.08 2.96 2.36
N LYS A 78 -11.57 4.01 3.00
CA LYS A 78 -12.41 5.10 3.54
C LYS A 78 -13.12 5.88 2.44
N LEU A 79 -12.42 6.20 1.35
CA LEU A 79 -13.01 6.80 0.16
C LEU A 79 -14.10 5.90 -0.43
N HIS A 80 -13.82 4.61 -0.61
CA HIS A 80 -14.77 3.61 -1.11
C HIS A 80 -16.05 3.57 -0.26
N ASP A 81 -15.91 3.54 1.06
CA ASP A 81 -17.05 3.55 1.98
C ASP A 81 -17.91 4.82 1.86
N ALA A 82 -17.28 5.98 1.66
CA ALA A 82 -17.98 7.24 1.45
C ALA A 82 -18.71 7.29 0.09
N VAL A 83 -18.04 6.81 -0.97
CA VAL A 83 -18.63 6.67 -2.31
C VAL A 83 -19.88 5.80 -2.22
N ARG A 84 -19.79 4.63 -1.59
CA ARG A 84 -20.92 3.70 -1.43
C ARG A 84 -22.10 4.29 -0.66
N ARG A 85 -21.87 5.21 0.28
CA ARG A 85 -22.92 5.92 1.02
C ARG A 85 -23.55 7.08 0.25
N GLY A 86 -23.07 7.39 -0.96
CA GLY A 86 -23.57 8.50 -1.75
C GLY A 86 -23.12 9.88 -1.23
N GLU A 87 -22.10 9.93 -0.37
CA GLU A 87 -21.59 11.17 0.26
C GLU A 87 -20.76 12.06 -0.69
N LEU A 88 -20.82 11.83 -2.00
CA LEU A 88 -20.03 12.55 -2.99
C LEU A 88 -20.80 13.77 -3.51
N GLU A 89 -20.50 14.92 -2.91
CA GLU A 89 -20.84 16.22 -3.49
C GLU A 89 -19.78 16.69 -4.51
N SER A 90 -20.28 17.21 -5.63
CA SER A 90 -19.63 18.07 -6.64
C SER A 90 -18.60 17.49 -7.62
N ASP A 91 -17.74 16.52 -7.27
CA ASP A 91 -16.68 16.03 -8.17
C ASP A 91 -16.84 14.56 -8.57
N LEU A 92 -17.41 14.34 -9.75
CA LEU A 92 -17.71 13.02 -10.30
C LEU A 92 -16.38 12.31 -10.64
N TYR A 93 -16.09 11.19 -9.94
CA TYR A 93 -14.85 10.40 -10.04
C TYR A 93 -13.61 10.98 -9.34
N GLY A 94 -13.78 11.96 -8.45
CA GLY A 94 -12.68 12.46 -7.62
C GLY A 94 -12.04 11.36 -6.76
N MET A 95 -10.72 11.18 -6.89
CA MET A 95 -9.94 10.19 -6.13
C MET A 95 -9.16 10.80 -4.95
N ASN A 96 -9.59 11.97 -4.48
CA ASN A 96 -8.87 12.69 -3.44
C ASN A 96 -9.10 12.05 -2.06
N THR A 97 -8.07 11.41 -1.53
CA THR A 97 -8.10 10.76 -0.22
C THR A 97 -7.71 11.68 0.94
N ALA A 98 -7.29 12.92 0.68
CA ALA A 98 -6.80 13.84 1.72
C ALA A 98 -7.86 14.13 2.80
N LYS A 99 -9.14 14.14 2.43
CA LYS A 99 -10.27 14.27 3.37
C LYS A 99 -10.31 13.14 4.41
N TYR A 100 -9.75 11.98 4.07
CA TYR A 100 -9.76 10.80 4.94
C TYR A 100 -8.45 10.62 5.73
N ALA A 101 -7.45 11.48 5.53
CA ALA A 101 -6.14 11.38 6.18
C ALA A 101 -6.26 11.40 7.71
N ALA A 102 -7.17 12.20 8.27
CA ALA A 102 -7.40 12.27 9.72
C ALA A 102 -7.96 10.96 10.34
N TYR A 103 -8.50 10.05 9.53
CA TYR A 103 -9.11 8.79 9.99
C TYR A 103 -8.21 7.57 9.79
N VAL A 104 -7.01 7.77 9.25
CA VAL A 104 -6.04 6.71 8.97
C VAL A 104 -4.76 7.03 9.75
N PRO A 105 -4.11 6.03 10.38
CA PRO A 105 -2.84 6.28 11.05
C PRO A 105 -1.77 6.80 10.08
N ASP A 106 -0.90 7.67 10.58
CA ASP A 106 0.25 8.14 9.83
C ASP A 106 1.19 6.98 9.44
N LEU A 107 2.07 7.24 8.48
CA LEU A 107 2.91 6.21 7.86
C LEU A 107 3.79 5.49 8.90
N LEU A 108 4.37 6.24 9.83
CA LEU A 108 5.15 5.67 10.93
C LEU A 108 4.30 4.79 11.83
N SER A 109 3.13 5.27 12.25
CA SER A 109 2.21 4.46 13.06
C SER A 109 1.76 3.21 12.31
N THR A 110 1.51 3.30 11.00
CA THR A 110 1.17 2.15 10.15
C THR A 110 2.32 1.16 10.05
N ALA A 111 3.56 1.62 9.94
CA ALA A 111 4.75 0.78 9.88
C ALA A 111 4.96 -0.02 11.18
N PHE A 112 4.74 0.62 12.35
CA PHE A 112 4.89 -0.01 13.66
C PHE A 112 3.63 -0.73 14.18
N SER A 113 2.47 -0.51 13.54
CA SER A 113 1.20 -1.20 13.86
C SER A 113 1.07 -2.55 13.14
N LYS A 114 2.05 -2.91 12.31
CA LYS A 114 2.02 -4.11 11.49
C LYS A 114 2.51 -5.34 12.23
#